data_AF-A0A0A8EIZ8-F1
#
_entry.id   AF-A0A0A8EIZ8-F1
#
_cell.length_a   1.000
_cell.length_b   1.000
_cell.length_c   1.000
_cell.angle_alpha   90.00
_cell.angle_beta   90.00
_cell.angle_gamma   90.00
#
_symmetry.space_group_name_H-M   'P 1'
#
loop_
_entity.id
_entity.type
_entity.pdbx_description
1 polymer ?
#
loop_
_entity_poly.entity_id
_entity_poly.type
_entity_poly.pdbx_seq_one_letter_code
_entity_poly.pdbx_strand_id
1 'polypeptide(L)' 'MSNLYSLPVNEEFENFCGGNLQSEHESCVEVSALSNTEFAVRGSKPEDAGRELRFTTAELDDFARGWVQKRGLAL' A
#
# COMPACT_ATOMS: atom_id res chain seq x y z
N MET A 1 5.48 -0.07 -21.30
CA MET A 1 5.13 0.11 -19.87
C MET A 1 5.43 1.55 -19.52
N SER A 2 4.43 2.32 -19.08
CA SER A 2 4.65 3.67 -18.58
C SER A 2 5.51 3.60 -17.32
N ASN A 3 6.35 4.62 -17.09
CA ASN A 3 7.13 4.68 -15.87
C ASN A 3 6.18 4.89 -14.68
N LEU A 4 6.06 3.90 -13.79
CA LEU A 4 5.20 3.97 -12.60
C LEU A 4 5.49 5.23 -11.77
N TYR A 5 6.75 5.66 -11.72
CA TYR A 5 7.19 6.82 -10.96
C TYR A 5 6.84 8.16 -11.58
N SER A 6 6.40 8.22 -12.84
CA SER A 6 5.91 9.45 -13.45
C SER A 6 4.43 9.74 -13.15
N LEU A 7 3.71 8.80 -12.52
CA LEU A 7 2.31 9.01 -12.17
C LEU A 7 2.19 9.91 -10.92
N PRO A 8 1.21 10.82 -10.85
CA PRO A 8 0.94 11.57 -9.62
C PRO A 8 0.46 10.63 -8.52
N VAL A 9 0.83 10.92 -7.28
CA VAL A 9 0.30 10.23 -6.10
C VAL A 9 -0.95 10.97 -5.66
N ASN A 10 -2.08 10.28 -5.58
CA ASN A 10 -3.30 10.85 -5.03
C ASN A 10 -3.15 10.96 -3.50
N GLU A 11 -3.74 12.01 -2.90
CA GLU A 11 -3.69 12.20 -1.44
C GLU A 11 -4.68 11.30 -0.70
N GLU A 12 -5.56 10.60 -1.42
CA GLU A 12 -6.52 9.65 -0.85
C GLU A 12 -5.86 8.28 -0.71
N PHE A 13 -5.54 7.92 0.53
CA PHE A 13 -5.01 6.61 0.90
C PHE A 13 -6.01 5.83 1.75
N GLU A 14 -6.12 4.53 1.48
CA GLU A 14 -6.83 3.56 2.31
C GLU A 14 -5.87 2.92 3.31
N ASN A 15 -6.32 2.78 4.57
CA ASN A 15 -5.48 2.34 5.68
C ASN A 15 -5.77 0.88 6.08
N PHE A 16 -4.72 0.07 6.10
CA PHE A 16 -4.72 -1.31 6.60
C PHE A 16 -3.90 -1.38 7.89
N CYS A 17 -4.59 -1.31 9.02
CA CYS A 17 -3.98 -1.22 10.34
C CYS A 17 -4.09 -2.57 11.08
N GLY A 18 -2.96 -3.09 11.58
CA GLY A 18 -2.88 -4.42 12.21
C GLY A 18 -2.83 -4.44 13.74
N GLY A 19 -3.07 -3.31 14.42
CA GLY A 19 -2.79 -3.17 15.86
C GLY A 19 -3.70 -2.19 16.62
N ASN A 20 -3.27 -1.80 17.82
CA ASN A 20 -4.01 -0.90 18.73
C ASN A 20 -4.28 0.47 18.09
N LEU A 21 -5.49 0.64 17.56
CA LEU A 21 -5.97 1.86 16.88
C LEU A 21 -6.15 3.09 17.80
N GLN A 22 -5.57 3.06 19.00
CA GLN A 22 -5.78 4.03 20.07
C GLN A 22 -4.48 4.66 20.57
N SER A 23 -3.36 4.44 19.87
CA SER A 23 -2.04 4.96 20.24
C SER A 23 -1.44 5.79 19.11
N GLU A 24 -0.75 6.86 19.45
CA GLU A 24 -0.02 7.72 18.50
C GLU A 24 1.16 7.02 17.79
N HIS A 25 1.45 5.77 18.14
CA HIS A 25 2.47 4.93 17.48
C HIS A 25 1.89 3.90 16.53
N GLU A 26 0.58 3.94 16.30
CA GLU A 26 -0.07 3.10 15.30
C GLU A 26 0.59 3.30 13.93
N SER A 27 0.97 2.18 13.30
CA SER A 27 1.60 2.17 11.98
C SER A 27 0.72 1.34 11.06
N CYS A 28 -0.01 2.00 10.17
CA CYS A 28 -0.82 1.36 9.14
C CYS A 28 -0.01 1.24 7.85
N VAL A 29 -0.36 0.25 7.04
CA VAL A 29 -0.01 0.26 5.62
C VAL A 29 -1.06 1.10 4.91
N GLU A 30 -0.62 2.07 4.13
CA GLU A 30 -1.48 2.95 3.34
C GLU A 30 -1.37 2.58 1.87
N VAL A 31 -2.51 2.46 1.17
CA VAL A 31 -2.56 2.15 -0.26
C VAL A 31 -3.38 3.21 -1.00
N SER A 32 -2.86 3.72 -2.12
CA SER A 32 -3.58 4.63 -3.00
C SER A 32 -3.50 4.16 -4.45
N ALA A 33 -4.59 4.27 -5.19
CA ALA A 33 -4.57 4.08 -6.63
C ALA A 33 -3.91 5.29 -7.29
N LEU A 34 -2.88 5.05 -8.12
CA LEU A 34 -2.26 6.06 -8.98
C LEU A 34 -3.01 6.18 -10.32
N SER A 35 -3.66 5.10 -10.73
CA SER A 35 -4.38 4.89 -11.98
C SER A 35 -5.25 3.62 -11.82
N ASN A 36 -6.01 3.24 -12.85
CA ASN A 36 -6.85 2.03 -12.80
C ASN A 36 -6.06 0.73 -12.59
N THR A 37 -4.76 0.73 -12.89
CA THR A 37 -3.91 -0.47 -12.87
C THR A 37 -2.60 -0.30 -12.10
N GLU A 38 -2.46 0.79 -11.34
CA GLU A 38 -1.22 1.18 -10.69
C GLU A 38 -1.50 1.71 -9.29
N PHE A 39 -0.66 1.34 -8.34
CA PHE A 39 -0.86 1.61 -6.91
C PHE A 39 0.42 2.14 -6.27
N ALA A 40 0.25 3.00 -5.27
CA ALA A 40 1.28 3.42 -4.33
C ALA A 40 1.01 2.82 -2.96
N VAL A 41 2.07 2.35 -2.29
CA VAL A 41 2.02 1.77 -0.94
C VAL A 41 3.06 2.44 -0.06
N ARG A 42 2.67 2.85 1.14
CA ARG A 42 3.58 3.43 2.15
C ARG A 42 3.17 3.10 3.59
N GLY A 43 3.94 3.56 4.56
CA GLY A 43 3.53 3.61 5.97
C GLY A 43 2.77 4.90 6.28
N SER A 44 1.92 4.86 7.30
CA SER A 44 1.11 6.01 7.74
C SER A 44 1.89 7.07 8.53
N LYS A 45 3.19 6.87 8.79
CA LYS A 45 3.98 7.83 9.57
C LYS A 45 4.37 9.03 8.71
N PRO A 46 4.45 10.25 9.28
CA PRO A 46 4.85 11.43 8.53
C PRO A 46 6.19 11.28 7.79
N GLU A 47 7.16 10.57 8.37
CA GLU A 47 8.46 10.33 7.74
C GLU A 47 8.44 9.43 6.50
N ASP A 48 7.34 8.72 6.25
CA ASP A 48 7.16 7.83 5.09
C ASP A 48 6.45 8.53 3.92
N ALA A 49 5.94 9.75 4.10
CA ALA A 49 5.33 10.54 3.04
C ALA A 49 6.34 10.87 1.92
N GLY A 50 5.93 10.68 0.66
CA GLY A 50 6.78 10.89 -0.51
C GLY A 50 7.81 9.77 -0.75
N ARG A 51 7.72 8.67 0.00
CA ARG A 51 8.57 7.47 -0.14
C ARG A 51 7.75 6.23 -0.53
N GLU A 52 6.71 6.44 -1.33
CA GLU A 52 5.80 5.37 -1.74
C GLU A 52 6.51 4.36 -2.65
N LEU A 53 6.34 3.07 -2.34
CA LEU A 53 6.62 1.99 -3.28
C LEU A 53 5.48 1.96 -4.30
N ARG A 54 5.81 1.62 -5.56
CA ARG A 54 4.85 1.63 -6.67
C ARG A 54 4.76 0.28 -7.33
N PHE A 55 3.54 -0.16 -7.59
CA PHE A 55 3.26 -1.48 -8.13
C PHE A 55 2.18 -1.42 -9.21
N THR A 56 2.25 -2.33 -10.17
CA THR A 56 1.11 -2.66 -11.04
C THR A 56 0.09 -3.51 -10.29
N THR A 57 -1.14 -3.61 -10.80
CA THR A 57 -2.15 -4.57 -10.31
C THR A 57 -1.59 -5.99 -10.26
N ALA A 58 -0.90 -6.42 -11.32
CA ALA A 58 -0.39 -7.78 -11.40
C ALA A 58 0.62 -8.10 -10.29
N GLU A 59 1.53 -7.16 -10.00
CA GLU A 59 2.53 -7.32 -8.94
C GLU A 59 1.90 -7.29 -7.55
N LEU A 60 1.03 -6.30 -7.28
CA LEU A 60 0.45 -6.13 -5.95
C LEU A 60 -0.52 -7.27 -5.60
N ASP A 61 -1.29 -7.73 -6.58
CA ASP A 61 -2.17 -8.88 -6.40
C ASP A 61 -1.40 -10.19 -6.15
N ASP A 62 -0.35 -10.45 -6.92
CA ASP A 62 0.48 -11.65 -6.74
C ASP A 62 1.12 -11.67 -5.36
N PHE A 63 1.64 -10.51 -4.92
CA PHE A 63 2.12 -10.32 -3.56
C PHE A 63 1.01 -10.58 -2.53
N ALA A 64 -0.18 -9.98 -2.67
CA ALA A 64 -1.26 -10.13 -1.70
C ALA A 64 -1.71 -11.59 -1.56
N ARG A 65 -1.95 -12.27 -2.69
CA ARG A 65 -2.32 -13.69 -2.73
C ARG A 65 -1.24 -14.58 -2.12
N GLY A 66 0.01 -14.37 -2.53
CA GLY A 66 1.16 -15.11 -2.02
C GLY A 66 1.40 -14.88 -0.53
N TRP A 67 1.22 -13.66 -0.04
CA TRP A 67 1.37 -13.31 1.37
C TRP A 67 0.31 -13.99 2.24
N VAL A 68 -0.96 -13.89 1.85
CA VAL A 68 -2.09 -14.54 2.54
C VAL A 68 -1.85 -16.05 2.63
N GLN A 69 -1.52 -16.70 1.51
CA GLN A 69 -1.25 -18.13 1.46
C GLN A 69 -0.07 -18.52 2.36
N LYS A 70 1.05 -17.79 2.26
CA LYS A 70 2.26 -18.06 3.06
C LYS A 70 2.02 -17.93 4.56
N ARG A 71 1.13 -17.03 4.96
CA ARG A 71 0.79 -16.76 6.36
C ARG A 71 -0.36 -17.61 6.89
N GLY A 72 -1.06 -18.36 6.02
CA GLY A 72 -2.24 -19.14 6.39
C GLY A 72 -3.41 -18.26 6.85
N LEU A 73 -3.55 -17.07 6.27
CA LEU A 73 -4.65 -16.16 6.57
C LEU A 73 -5.92 -16.58 5.82
N ALA A 74 -7.08 -16.30 6.40
CA ALA A 74 -8.37 -16.46 5.71
C ALA A 74 -8.62 -15.25 4.79
N LEU A 75 -9.23 -15.51 3.63
CA LEU A 75 -9.77 -14.50 2.70
C LEU A 75 -11.26 -14.31 2.94
#